data_AF-A0A5B7J5A9-F1
#
_entry.id   AF-A0A5B7J5A9-F1
#
_cell.length_a   1.000
_cell.length_b   1.000
_cell.length_c   1.000
_cell.angle_alpha   90.00
_cell.angle_beta   90.00
_cell.angle_gamma   90.00
#
_symmetry.space_group_name_H-M   'P 1'
#
loop_
_entity.id
_entity.type
_entity.pdbx_description
1 polymer ?
#
loop_
_entity_poly.entity_id
_entity_poly.type
_entity_poly.pdbx_seq_one_letter_code
_entity_poly.pdbx_strand_id
1 'polypeptide(L)'
;MSGTIVSHNEAQKKVTFGDGEEDKADVVPLSVLLQPKEYILGIADLTGELMRFCIKCVSTGDFDKCYKICDILKTMHGGFLSLGYIPAKELYHKMMVFKSSLHKVEEACYSLQLRKSEVPADMLSDVFEMYDADENHAHFM
;
A
#
# COMPACT_ATOMS: atom_id res chain seq x y z
N MET A 1 0.15 11.00 1.15
CA MET A 1 -0.95 10.17 0.58
C MET A 1 -1.90 9.85 1.70
N SER A 2 -3.18 10.24 1.58
CA SER A 2 -4.23 9.77 2.48
C SER A 2 -4.32 8.25 2.31
N GLY A 3 -3.91 7.47 3.31
CA GLY A 3 -3.88 6.00 3.27
C GLY A 3 -5.25 5.39 3.53
N THR A 4 -6.32 5.98 2.96
CA THR A 4 -7.70 5.59 3.25
C THR A 4 -8.29 4.83 2.07
N ILE A 5 -8.92 3.69 2.34
CA ILE A 5 -9.65 2.92 1.32
C ILE A 5 -10.97 3.61 1.04
N VAL A 6 -11.25 3.88 -0.24
CA VAL A 6 -12.53 4.44 -0.69
C VAL A 6 -13.63 3.41 -0.41
N SER A 7 -14.65 3.77 0.35
CA SER A 7 -15.74 2.85 0.71
C SER A 7 -16.57 2.43 -0.50
N HIS A 8 -17.32 1.33 -0.39
CA HIS A 8 -18.19 0.85 -1.47
C HIS A 8 -19.20 1.91 -1.94
N ASN A 9 -19.81 2.64 -1.00
CA ASN A 9 -20.75 3.73 -1.33
C ASN A 9 -20.08 4.88 -2.07
N GLU A 10 -18.86 5.25 -1.69
CA GLU A 10 -18.11 6.31 -2.40
C GLU A 10 -17.67 5.84 -3.79
N ALA A 11 -17.29 4.57 -3.93
CA ALA A 11 -16.97 3.97 -5.22
C ALA A 11 -18.23 3.89 -6.13
N GLN A 12 -19.39 3.53 -5.57
CA GLN A 12 -20.66 3.49 -6.29
C GLN A 12 -21.05 4.86 -6.83
N LYS A 13 -20.91 5.93 -6.04
CA LYS A 13 -21.17 7.30 -6.48
C LYS A 13 -20.29 7.73 -7.66
N LYS A 14 -19.03 7.27 -7.69
CA LYS A 14 -18.10 7.60 -8.79
C LYS A 14 -18.46 6.96 -10.13
N VAL A 15 -19.32 5.94 -10.12
CA VAL A 15 -19.80 5.26 -11.34
C VAL A 15 -21.29 5.55 -11.61
N THR A 16 -21.83 6.58 -10.96
CA THR A 16 -23.15 7.15 -11.22
C THR A 16 -22.97 8.47 -11.98
N PHE A 17 -23.59 8.57 -13.14
CA PHE A 17 -23.49 9.70 -14.06
C PHE A 17 -24.84 10.45 -14.12
N GLY A 18 -24.80 11.77 -14.29
CA GLY A 18 -26.00 12.61 -14.40
C GLY A 18 -26.61 13.05 -13.06
N ASP A 19 -25.84 13.02 -11.96
CA ASP A 19 -26.27 13.43 -10.61
C ASP A 19 -25.84 14.87 -10.25
N GLY A 20 -25.51 15.69 -11.26
CA GLY A 20 -25.00 17.06 -11.10
C GLY A 20 -26.09 18.13 -11.26
N GLU A 21 -26.07 19.15 -10.40
CA GLU A 21 -27.03 20.28 -10.42
C GLU A 21 -27.03 21.12 -11.73
N GLU A 22 -26.05 20.92 -12.62
CA GLU A 22 -25.94 21.66 -13.88
C GLU A 22 -26.75 21.06 -15.05
N ASP A 23 -27.19 19.80 -14.95
CA ASP A 23 -27.98 19.14 -16.01
C ASP A 23 -29.49 19.37 -15.80
N LYS A 24 -29.93 20.61 -16.05
CA LYS A 24 -31.35 20.96 -16.15
C LYS A 24 -31.96 20.39 -17.45
N ALA A 25 -32.35 19.12 -17.46
CA ALA A 25 -33.51 18.56 -18.20
C ALA A 25 -33.54 17.03 -18.09
N ASP A 26 -34.46 16.44 -17.30
CA ASP A 26 -34.96 15.06 -17.43
C ASP A 26 -33.94 13.91 -17.64
N VAL A 27 -32.68 14.07 -17.23
CA VAL A 27 -31.69 12.99 -17.35
C VAL A 27 -31.88 12.01 -16.21
N VAL A 28 -32.39 10.83 -16.52
CA VAL A 28 -32.40 9.70 -15.57
C VAL A 28 -30.95 9.35 -15.25
N PRO A 29 -30.53 9.36 -13.96
CA PRO A 29 -29.15 9.07 -13.61
C PRO A 29 -28.75 7.68 -14.06
N LEU A 30 -27.68 7.60 -14.85
CA LEU A 30 -27.14 6.33 -15.34
C LEU A 30 -26.14 5.82 -14.31
N SER A 31 -26.47 4.72 -13.64
CA SER A 31 -25.59 4.12 -12.64
C SER A 31 -25.13 2.73 -13.06
N VAL A 32 -23.81 2.52 -13.10
CA VAL A 32 -23.26 1.16 -13.20
C VAL A 32 -23.28 0.55 -11.81
N LEU A 33 -24.00 -0.55 -11.63
CA LEU A 33 -24.08 -1.24 -10.33
C LEU A 33 -22.72 -1.88 -9.99
N LEU A 34 -22.06 -1.37 -8.96
CA LEU A 34 -20.86 -1.97 -8.39
C LEU A 34 -21.27 -3.03 -7.38
N GLN A 35 -21.20 -4.31 -7.77
CA GLN A 35 -21.54 -5.39 -6.85
C GLN A 35 -20.54 -5.43 -5.68
N PRO A 36 -20.99 -5.62 -4.42
CA PRO A 36 -20.09 -5.71 -3.26
C PRO A 36 -18.97 -6.75 -3.43
N LYS A 37 -19.28 -7.86 -4.12
CA LYS A 37 -18.29 -8.90 -4.42
C LYS A 37 -17.14 -8.37 -5.29
N GLU A 38 -17.44 -7.58 -6.33
CA GLU A 38 -16.45 -7.03 -7.27
C GLU A 38 -15.58 -5.98 -6.57
N TYR A 39 -16.21 -5.18 -5.70
CA TYR A 39 -15.49 -4.25 -4.84
C TYR A 39 -14.48 -4.99 -3.93
N ILE A 40 -14.90 -6.04 -3.22
CA ILE A 40 -14.00 -6.84 -2.36
C ILE A 40 -12.88 -7.49 -3.18
N LEU A 41 -13.19 -8.04 -4.35
CA LEU A 41 -12.19 -8.63 -5.25
C LEU A 41 -11.16 -7.60 -5.73
N GLY A 42 -11.60 -6.37 -6.05
CA GLY A 42 -10.71 -5.27 -6.41
C GLY A 42 -9.83 -4.80 -5.24
N ILE A 43 -10.36 -4.76 -4.01
CA ILE A 43 -9.57 -4.49 -2.80
C ILE A 43 -8.52 -5.60 -2.59
N ALA A 44 -8.84 -6.84 -2.93
CA ALA A 44 -7.87 -7.93 -2.82
C ALA A 44 -6.73 -7.80 -3.86
N ASP A 45 -7.01 -7.33 -5.09
CA ASP A 45 -5.96 -7.04 -6.08
C ASP A 45 -5.06 -5.87 -5.69
N LEU A 46 -5.62 -4.84 -5.05
CA LEU A 46 -4.85 -3.70 -4.53
C LEU A 46 -3.70 -4.14 -3.62
N THR A 47 -3.85 -5.25 -2.89
CA THR A 47 -2.80 -5.76 -1.99
C THR A 47 -1.52 -6.13 -2.74
N GLY A 48 -1.64 -6.66 -3.95
CA GLY A 48 -0.51 -6.98 -4.82
C GLY A 48 0.21 -5.72 -5.32
N GLU A 49 -0.56 -4.69 -5.67
CA GLU A 49 0.00 -3.40 -6.09
C GLU A 49 0.69 -2.66 -4.94
N LEU A 50 0.13 -2.72 -3.72
CA LEU A 50 0.77 -2.19 -2.52
C LEU A 50 2.10 -2.90 -2.23
N MET A 51 2.15 -4.23 -2.36
CA MET A 51 3.40 -4.98 -2.21
C MET A 51 4.43 -4.56 -3.27
N ARG A 52 4.05 -4.46 -4.55
CA ARG A 52 4.95 -3.96 -5.61
C ARG A 52 5.47 -2.56 -5.30
N PHE A 53 4.59 -1.68 -4.84
CA PHE A 53 4.95 -0.32 -4.45
C PHE A 53 5.92 -0.30 -3.27
N CYS A 54 5.72 -1.16 -2.27
CA CYS A 54 6.65 -1.31 -1.14
C CYS A 54 8.03 -1.73 -1.62
N ILE A 55 8.14 -2.74 -2.50
CA ILE A 55 9.45 -3.18 -3.01
C ILE A 55 10.14 -2.06 -3.80
N LYS A 56 9.39 -1.27 -4.59
CA LYS A 56 9.93 -0.08 -5.24
C LYS A 56 10.44 0.97 -4.22
N CYS A 57 9.74 1.16 -3.12
CA CYS A 57 10.18 2.04 -2.02
C CYS A 57 11.48 1.54 -1.37
N VAL A 58 11.64 0.23 -1.18
CA VAL A 58 12.90 -0.36 -0.68
C VAL A 58 14.07 0.02 -1.59
N SER A 59 13.91 -0.15 -2.91
CA SER A 59 14.97 0.17 -3.89
C SER A 59 15.30 1.66 -3.98
N THR A 60 14.41 2.54 -3.52
CA THR A 60 14.59 4.01 -3.55
C THR A 60 14.97 4.60 -2.19
N GLY A 61 15.14 3.76 -1.16
CA GLY A 61 15.53 4.19 0.18
C GLY A 61 14.38 4.77 1.04
N ASP A 62 13.14 4.74 0.55
CA ASP A 62 11.97 5.29 1.27
C ASP A 62 11.39 4.26 2.26
N PHE A 63 12.11 4.05 3.36
CA PHE A 63 11.77 3.01 4.33
C PHE A 63 10.51 3.33 5.13
N ASP A 64 10.22 4.60 5.38
CA ASP A 64 9.02 5.02 6.12
C ASP A 64 7.73 4.62 5.38
N LYS A 65 7.72 4.74 4.05
CA LYS A 65 6.60 4.23 3.24
C LYS A 65 6.49 2.71 3.33
N CYS A 66 7.59 1.98 3.38
CA CYS A 66 7.57 0.52 3.51
C CYS A 66 6.84 0.09 4.79
N TYR A 67 7.17 0.69 5.94
CA TYR A 67 6.51 0.39 7.20
C TYR A 67 5.03 0.75 7.19
N LYS A 68 4.66 1.89 6.61
CA LYS A 68 3.26 2.30 6.45
C LYS A 68 2.47 1.32 5.58
N ILE A 69 3.05 0.85 4.47
CA ILE A 69 2.41 -0.14 3.60
C ILE A 69 2.24 -1.48 4.33
N CYS A 70 3.25 -1.90 5.10
CA CYS A 70 3.18 -3.10 5.92
C CYS A 70 2.02 -3.04 6.92
N ASP A 71 1.85 -1.92 7.62
CA ASP A 71 0.75 -1.71 8.56
C ASP A 71 -0.64 -1.73 7.90
N ILE A 72 -0.76 -1.07 6.74
CA ILE A 72 -1.98 -1.10 5.92
C ILE A 72 -2.31 -2.53 5.50
N LEU A 73 -1.34 -3.29 4.97
CA LEU A 73 -1.56 -4.67 4.53
C LEU A 73 -1.93 -5.60 5.69
N LYS A 74 -1.35 -5.42 6.89
CA LYS A 74 -1.74 -6.16 8.09
C LYS A 74 -3.19 -5.88 8.49
N THR A 75 -3.58 -4.60 8.49
CA THR A 75 -4.94 -4.17 8.81
C THR A 75 -5.94 -4.73 7.80
N MET A 76 -5.62 -4.65 6.50
CA MET A 76 -6.44 -5.24 5.44
C MET A 76 -6.58 -6.76 5.61
N HIS A 77 -5.48 -7.47 5.86
CA HIS A 77 -5.51 -8.92 6.04
C HIS A 77 -6.40 -9.33 7.22
N GLY A 78 -6.31 -8.62 8.36
CA GLY A 78 -7.23 -8.80 9.49
C GLY A 78 -8.70 -8.58 9.09
N GLY A 79 -8.97 -7.53 8.31
CA GLY A 79 -10.30 -7.26 7.76
C GLY A 79 -10.83 -8.39 6.87
N PHE A 80 -10.02 -8.92 5.96
CA PHE A 80 -10.43 -10.05 5.11
C PHE A 80 -10.66 -11.34 5.90
N LEU A 81 -9.87 -11.62 6.94
CA LEU A 81 -10.11 -12.76 7.81
C LEU A 81 -11.43 -12.64 8.58
N SER A 82 -11.83 -11.42 8.93
CA SER A 82 -13.10 -11.17 9.64
C SER A 82 -14.35 -11.46 8.81
N LEU A 83 -14.23 -11.54 7.48
CA LEU A 83 -15.34 -11.86 6.57
C LEU A 83 -15.87 -13.29 6.73
N GLY A 84 -15.09 -14.18 7.37
CA GLY A 84 -15.46 -15.58 7.56
C GLY A 84 -15.48 -16.39 6.27
N TYR A 85 -16.27 -17.46 6.24
CA TYR A 85 -16.39 -18.32 5.07
C TYR A 85 -17.29 -17.67 4.01
N ILE A 86 -16.70 -17.25 2.89
CA ILE A 86 -17.41 -16.82 1.69
C ILE A 86 -17.19 -17.89 0.61
N PRO A 87 -18.26 -18.47 0.02
CA PRO A 87 -18.16 -19.45 -1.06
C PRO A 87 -17.81 -18.76 -2.41
N ALA A 88 -16.68 -18.06 -2.45
CA ALA A 88 -16.13 -17.38 -3.61
C ALA A 88 -14.74 -17.94 -3.90
N LYS A 89 -14.65 -18.88 -4.84
CA LYS A 89 -13.40 -19.54 -5.24
C LYS A 89 -12.30 -18.54 -5.59
N GLU A 90 -12.67 -17.46 -6.27
CA GLU A 90 -11.75 -16.40 -6.65
C GLU A 90 -11.18 -15.66 -5.43
N LEU A 91 -12.03 -15.31 -4.46
CA LEU A 91 -11.60 -14.66 -3.23
C LEU A 91 -10.65 -15.55 -2.43
N TYR A 92 -10.90 -16.86 -2.39
CA TYR A 92 -9.98 -17.81 -1.75
C TYR A 92 -8.58 -17.77 -2.38
N HIS A 93 -8.49 -17.79 -3.70
CA HIS A 93 -7.21 -17.67 -4.39
C HIS A 93 -6.53 -16.32 -4.13
N LYS A 94 -7.29 -15.21 -4.18
CA LYS A 94 -6.75 -13.87 -3.87
C LYS A 94 -6.24 -13.79 -2.43
N MET A 95 -6.91 -14.44 -1.47
CA MET A 95 -6.44 -14.49 -0.08
C MET A 95 -5.12 -15.26 0.08
N MET A 96 -4.92 -16.35 -0.68
CA MET A 96 -3.64 -17.06 -0.69
C MET A 96 -2.52 -16.19 -1.26
N VAL A 97 -2.78 -15.48 -2.36
CA VAL A 97 -1.81 -14.55 -2.97
C VAL A 97 -1.55 -13.34 -2.05
N PHE A 98 -2.58 -12.83 -1.38
CA PHE A 98 -2.45 -11.74 -0.43
C PHE A 98 -1.56 -12.15 0.73
N LYS A 99 -1.76 -13.33 1.33
CA LYS A 99 -0.88 -13.83 2.40
C LYS A 99 0.59 -13.88 1.95
N SER A 100 0.86 -14.36 0.74
CA SER A 100 2.22 -14.34 0.18
C SER A 100 2.76 -12.91 -0.03
N SER A 101 1.90 -11.98 -0.45
CA SER A 101 2.26 -10.58 -0.67
C SER A 101 2.59 -9.86 0.63
N LEU A 102 1.79 -10.08 1.67
CA LEU A 102 2.03 -9.56 3.01
C LEU A 102 3.35 -10.08 3.56
N HIS A 103 3.60 -11.39 3.45
CA HIS A 103 4.85 -11.99 3.93
C HIS A 103 6.10 -11.33 3.31
N LYS A 104 6.11 -11.10 1.99
CA LYS A 104 7.23 -10.41 1.30
C LYS A 104 7.48 -9.00 1.84
N VAL A 105 6.41 -8.27 2.14
CA VAL A 105 6.52 -6.91 2.69
C VAL A 105 7.02 -6.94 4.14
N GLU A 106 6.57 -7.91 4.93
CA GLU A 106 7.06 -8.12 6.30
C GLU A 106 8.55 -8.48 6.32
N GLU A 107 9.00 -9.39 5.46
CA GLU A 107 10.40 -9.77 5.33
C GLU A 107 11.28 -8.57 4.92
N ALA A 108 10.80 -7.75 3.99
CA ALA A 108 11.49 -6.53 3.59
C ALA A 108 11.61 -5.55 4.76
N CYS A 109 10.52 -5.27 5.48
CA CYS A 109 10.53 -4.38 6.65
C CYS A 109 11.41 -4.92 7.79
N TYR A 110 11.39 -6.24 8.01
CA TYR A 110 12.25 -6.91 9.00
C TYR A 110 13.73 -6.72 8.66
N SER A 111 14.11 -7.00 7.41
CA SER A 111 15.50 -6.86 6.94
C SER A 111 16.00 -5.41 7.06
N LEU A 112 15.13 -4.44 6.77
CA LEU A 112 15.44 -3.01 6.96
C LEU A 112 15.64 -2.67 8.44
N GLN A 113 14.77 -3.17 9.32
CA GLN A 113 14.88 -2.91 10.75
C GLN A 113 16.15 -3.52 11.35
N LEU A 114 16.52 -4.72 10.92
CA LEU A 114 17.73 -5.39 11.37
C LEU A 114 18.97 -4.56 11.02
N ARG A 115 19.10 -4.12 9.75
CA ARG A 115 20.20 -3.26 9.30
C ARG A 115 20.29 -1.95 10.07
N LYS A 116 19.14 -1.33 10.38
CA LYS A 116 19.09 -0.12 11.22
C LYS A 116 19.63 -0.38 12.63
N SER A 117 19.38 -1.56 13.19
CA SER A 117 19.84 -1.94 14.54
C SER A 117 21.29 -2.43 14.57
N GLU A 118 21.88 -2.80 13.43
CA GLU A 118 23.26 -3.30 13.32
C GLU A 118 24.32 -2.19 13.41
N VAL A 119 23.97 -0.92 13.15
CA VAL A 119 24.89 0.23 13.29
C VAL A 119 24.72 0.83 14.69
N PRO A 120 25.72 0.72 15.59
CA PRO A 120 25.62 1.31 16.92
C PRO A 120 25.49 2.84 16.82
N ALA A 121 24.64 3.42 17.66
CA ALA A 121 24.40 4.87 17.68
C ALA A 121 25.69 5.70 17.82
N ASP A 122 26.70 5.16 18.51
CA ASP A 122 28.01 5.81 18.67
C ASP A 122 28.84 5.80 17.37
N MET A 123 28.77 4.72 16.57
CA MET A 123 29.48 4.63 15.28
C MET A 123 28.81 5.45 14.17
N LEU A 124 27.57 5.92 14.36
CA LEU A 124 26.93 6.79 13.37
C LEU A 124 27.67 8.13 13.27
N SER A 125 28.19 8.66 14.38
CA SER A 125 28.97 9.91 14.37
C SER A 125 30.25 9.77 13.53
N ASP A 126 31.02 8.70 13.73
CA ASP A 126 32.22 8.39 12.96
C ASP A 126 31.91 8.19 11.46
N VAL A 127 30.78 7.53 11.15
CA VAL A 127 30.36 7.30 9.76
C VAL A 127 29.93 8.60 9.08
N PHE A 128 29.18 9.48 9.76
CA PHE A 128 28.83 10.81 9.24
C PHE A 128 30.09 11.68 9.04
N GLU A 129 31.04 11.64 9.98
CA GLU A 129 32.34 12.33 9.82
C GLU A 129 33.15 11.80 8.63
N MET A 130 33.09 10.50 8.34
CA MET A 130 33.71 9.91 7.14
C MET A 130 33.05 10.37 5.83
N TYR A 131 31.72 10.52 5.80
CA TYR A 131 31.01 11.04 4.62
C TYR A 131 31.23 12.56 4.43
N ASP A 132 31.27 13.33 5.53
CA ASP A 132 31.52 14.79 5.49
C ASP A 132 32.99 15.12 5.15
N ALA A 133 33.93 14.24 5.50
CA ALA A 133 35.34 14.39 5.12
C ALA A 133 35.59 14.16 3.61
N ASP A 134 34.80 13.30 2.97
CA ASP A 134 34.93 13.01 1.53
C ASP A 134 34.37 14.13 0.64
N GLU A 135 33.33 14.87 1.09
CA GLU A 135 32.83 16.05 0.36
C GLU A 135 33.85 17.21 0.32
N ASN A 136 34.71 17.34 1.33
CA ASN A 136 35.72 18.41 1.41
C ASN A 136 36.99 18.14 0.57
N HIS A 137 37.13 16.96 -0.05
CA HIS A 137 38.27 16.64 -0.92
C HIS A 137 37.95 16.67 -2.42
N ALA A 138 36.69 16.85 -2.81
CA ALA A 138 36.27 16.87 -4.21
C ALA A 138 36.38 18.24 -4.92
N HIS A 139 37.03 19.26 -4.32
CA HIS A 139 37.20 20.60 -4.93
C HIS A 139 38.66 21.02 -5.20
N PHE A 140 39.63 20.10 -5.23
CA PHE A 140 40.97 20.42 -5.73
C PHE A 140 41.58 19.26 -6.52
N MET A 141 41.05 18.99 -7.70
CA MET A 141 41.85 18.60 -8.88
C MET A 141 41.06 18.78 -10.17
#